data_AF-A0A7G2CB81-F1
#
_entry.id   AF-A0A7G2CB81-F1
#
_cell.length_a   1.000
_cell.length_b   1.000
_cell.length_c   1.000
_cell.angle_alpha   90.00
_cell.angle_beta   90.00
_cell.angle_gamma   90.00
#
_symmetry.space_group_name_H-M   'P 1'
#
loop_
_entity.id
_entity.type
_entity.pdbx_description
1 polymer ?
#
loop_
_entity_poly.entity_id
_entity_poly.type
_entity_poly.pdbx_seq_one_letter_code
_entity_poly.pdbx_strand_id
1 'polypeptide(L)'
;MQTQFAIYQAVEQFSMLDLMNHHLANCWDICYEKNLTAAELVASLPDEKTQQMDACGRKCMARHFEVMRMLVEATARREKEEMLQLEPGSLSH
;
A
#
# COMPACT_ATOMS: atom_id res chain seq x y z
N MET A 1 -24.44 22.93 -1.80
CA MET A 1 -24.32 21.75 -0.92
C MET A 1 -24.05 20.46 -1.70
N GLN A 2 -24.82 20.12 -2.75
CA GLN A 2 -24.57 18.93 -3.60
C GLN A 2 -23.20 18.94 -4.31
N THR A 3 -22.77 20.09 -4.82
CA THR A 3 -21.46 20.25 -5.48
C THR A 3 -20.28 20.04 -4.54
N GLN A 4 -20.41 20.45 -3.27
CA GLN A 4 -19.36 20.31 -2.27
C GLN A 4 -19.16 18.84 -1.86
N PHE A 5 -20.25 18.07 -1.78
CA PHE A 5 -20.19 16.62 -1.54
C PHE A 5 -19.54 15.87 -2.72
N ALA A 6 -19.89 16.23 -3.96
CA ALA A 6 -19.28 15.63 -5.15
C ALA A 6 -17.77 15.90 -5.25
N ILE A 7 -17.32 17.12 -4.91
CA ILE A 7 -15.89 17.46 -4.85
C ILE A 7 -15.17 16.61 -3.79
N TYR A 8 -15.77 16.44 -2.61
CA TYR A 8 -15.16 15.66 -1.53
C TYR A 8 -14.95 14.19 -1.93
N GLN A 9 -15.96 13.56 -2.53
CA GLN A 9 -15.84 12.19 -3.05
C GLN A 9 -14.77 12.06 -4.14
N ALA A 10 -14.66 13.04 -5.04
CA ALA A 10 -13.64 13.03 -6.08
C ALA A 10 -12.22 13.13 -5.49
N VAL A 11 -12.02 13.95 -4.46
CA VAL A 11 -10.73 14.08 -3.76
C VAL A 11 -10.36 12.77 -3.04
N GLU A 12 -11.33 12.11 -2.41
CA GLU A 12 -11.12 10.82 -1.75
C GLU A 12 -10.68 9.74 -2.74
N GLN A 13 -11.38 9.63 -3.87
CA GLN A 13 -11.03 8.69 -4.94
C GLN A 13 -9.65 8.98 -5.54
N PHE A 14 -9.33 10.25 -5.80
CA PHE A 14 -8.02 10.65 -6.31
C PHE A 14 -6.90 10.29 -5.33
N SER A 15 -7.09 10.58 -4.04
CA SER A 15 -6.10 10.28 -3.00
C SER A 15 -5.86 8.78 -2.86
N MET A 16 -6.91 7.97 -2.99
CA MET A 16 -6.79 6.51 -2.99
C MET A 16 -5.98 6.02 -4.20
N LEU A 17 -6.24 6.55 -5.40
CA LEU A 17 -5.50 6.18 -6.60
C LEU A 17 -4.02 6.58 -6.51
N ASP A 18 -3.72 7.77 -6.01
CA ASP A 18 -2.34 8.23 -5.82
C ASP A 18 -1.58 7.35 -4.82
N LEU A 19 -2.21 6.99 -3.71
CA LEU A 19 -1.66 6.04 -2.75
C LEU A 19 -1.39 4.67 -3.39
N MET A 20 -2.32 4.17 -4.20
CA MET A 20 -2.13 2.90 -4.92
C MET A 20 -0.97 2.98 -5.91
N ASN A 21 -0.85 4.07 -6.65
CA ASN A 21 0.26 4.29 -7.58
C ASN A 21 1.60 4.32 -6.85
N HIS A 22 1.67 4.98 -5.70
CA HIS A 22 2.88 5.00 -4.88
C HIS A 22 3.28 3.59 -4.40
N HIS A 23 2.33 2.79 -3.93
CA HIS A 23 2.62 1.42 -3.51
C HIS A 23 3.02 0.51 -4.67
N LEU A 24 2.38 0.66 -5.83
CA LEU A 24 2.76 -0.08 -7.04
C LEU A 24 4.19 0.27 -7.45
N ALA A 25 4.59 1.54 -7.41
CA ALA A 25 5.96 1.96 -7.71
C ALA A 25 6.98 1.36 -6.72
N ASN A 26 6.68 1.37 -5.42
CA ASN A 26 7.56 0.77 -4.41
C ASN A 26 7.70 -0.75 -4.60
N CYS A 27 6.58 -1.45 -4.83
CA CYS A 27 6.61 -2.90 -5.05
C CYS A 27 7.28 -3.26 -6.39
N TRP A 28 7.15 -2.41 -7.41
CA TRP A 28 7.89 -2.54 -8.65
C TRP A 28 9.40 -2.51 -8.38
N ASP A 29 9.87 -1.50 -7.63
CA ASP A 29 11.27 -1.33 -7.31
C ASP A 29 11.88 -2.45 -6.46
N ILE A 30 11.07 -3.08 -5.61
CA ILE A 30 11.50 -4.19 -4.74
C ILE A 30 11.49 -5.52 -5.49
N CYS A 31 10.44 -5.78 -6.27
CA CYS A 31 10.15 -7.13 -6.77
C CYS A 31 10.56 -7.38 -8.21
N TYR A 32 10.69 -6.33 -9.04
CA TYR A 32 11.01 -6.49 -10.46
C TYR A 32 12.47 -6.16 -10.75
N GLU A 33 13.11 -7.03 -11.51
CA GLU A 33 14.53 -6.87 -11.82
C GLU A 33 14.74 -5.73 -12.83
N LYS A 34 15.58 -4.77 -12.45
CA LYS A 34 15.93 -3.61 -13.30
C LYS A 34 17.07 -3.90 -14.27
N ASN A 35 17.84 -4.95 -13.99
CA ASN A 35 19.02 -5.34 -14.77
C ASN A 35 18.70 -6.53 -15.67
N LEU A 36 17.83 -6.30 -16.65
CA LEU A 36 17.58 -7.27 -17.69
C LEU A 36 18.73 -7.28 -18.70
N THR A 37 19.15 -8.45 -19.13
CA THR A 37 20.10 -8.58 -20.23
C THR A 37 19.47 -8.08 -21.54
N ALA A 38 20.29 -7.69 -22.51
CA ALA A 38 19.79 -7.27 -23.83
C ALA A 38 18.94 -8.36 -24.50
N ALA A 39 19.23 -9.64 -24.26
CA ALA A 39 18.43 -10.75 -24.75
C ALA A 39 17.04 -10.80 -24.08
N GLU A 40 16.97 -10.61 -22.77
CA GLU A 40 15.71 -10.57 -22.01
C GLU A 40 14.86 -9.32 -22.28
N LEU A 41 15.45 -8.24 -22.79
CA LEU A 41 14.71 -7.05 -23.23
C LEU A 41 14.02 -7.25 -24.59
N VAL A 42 14.58 -8.12 -25.44
CA VAL A 42 14.08 -8.38 -26.80
C VAL A 42 13.23 -9.65 -26.86
N ALA A 43 13.47 -10.61 -25.95
CA ALA A 43 12.72 -11.86 -25.82
C ALA A 43 11.81 -11.85 -24.59
N SER A 44 10.84 -12.77 -24.54
CA SER A 44 10.06 -13.00 -23.32
C SER A 44 10.94 -13.50 -22.20
N LEU A 45 10.74 -12.97 -21.00
CA LEU A 45 11.38 -13.48 -19.79
C LEU A 45 11.00 -14.95 -19.54
N PRO A 46 11.90 -15.77 -18.96
CA PRO A 46 11.55 -17.12 -18.54
C PRO A 46 10.32 -17.12 -17.63
N ASP A 47 9.37 -18.03 -17.87
CA ASP A 47 8.10 -18.07 -17.13
C ASP A 47 8.31 -18.15 -15.61
N GLU A 48 9.30 -18.93 -15.16
CA GLU A 48 9.63 -19.06 -13.74
C GLU A 48 10.03 -17.72 -13.12
N LYS A 49 10.86 -16.93 -13.83
CA LYS A 49 11.32 -15.62 -13.38
C LYS A 49 10.16 -14.64 -13.27
N THR A 50 9.28 -14.61 -14.27
CA THR A 50 8.07 -13.77 -14.25
C THR A 50 7.13 -14.17 -13.12
N GLN A 51 6.91 -15.48 -12.92
CA GLN A 51 6.06 -15.99 -11.82
C GLN A 51 6.60 -15.61 -10.44
N GLN A 52 7.92 -15.64 -10.25
CA GLN A 52 8.55 -15.23 -8.98
C GLN A 52 8.37 -13.72 -8.72
N MET A 53 8.60 -12.88 -9.74
CA MET A 53 8.40 -11.42 -9.62
C MET A 53 6.93 -11.08 -9.32
N ASP A 54 5.99 -11.71 -10.01
CA ASP A 54 4.55 -11.52 -9.77
C ASP A 54 4.13 -12.00 -8.38
N ALA A 55 4.67 -13.12 -7.90
CA ALA A 55 4.42 -13.61 -6.56
C ALA A 55 4.97 -12.66 -5.49
N CYS A 56 6.13 -12.05 -5.73
CA CYS A 56 6.67 -11.00 -4.88
C CYS A 56 5.76 -9.77 -4.87
N GLY A 57 5.34 -9.28 -6.05
CA GLY A 57 4.49 -8.10 -6.19
C GLY A 57 3.17 -8.25 -5.41
N ARG A 58 2.50 -9.41 -5.53
CA ARG A 58 1.28 -9.71 -4.76
C ARG A 58 1.50 -9.67 -3.25
N LYS A 59 2.61 -10.26 -2.76
CA LYS A 59 2.95 -10.28 -1.33
C LYS A 59 3.29 -8.89 -0.82
N CYS A 60 4.02 -8.10 -1.60
CA CYS A 60 4.39 -6.72 -1.27
C CYS A 60 3.14 -5.86 -1.06
N MET A 61 2.20 -5.89 -2.02
CA MET A 61 0.94 -5.14 -1.90
C MET A 61 0.11 -5.60 -0.70
N ALA A 62 -0.05 -6.92 -0.51
CA ALA A 62 -0.79 -7.46 0.64
C ALA A 62 -0.21 -6.98 1.98
N ARG A 63 1.12 -6.96 2.11
CA ARG A 63 1.79 -6.50 3.32
C ARG A 63 1.61 -5.00 3.55
N HIS A 64 1.63 -4.18 2.50
CA HIS A 64 1.35 -2.74 2.64
C HIS A 64 -0.04 -2.49 3.20
N PHE A 65 -1.07 -3.18 2.70
CA PHE A 65 -2.43 -3.04 3.24
C PHE A 65 -2.55 -3.52 4.68
N GLU A 66 -1.87 -4.62 5.03
CA GLU A 66 -1.84 -5.12 6.40
C GLU A 66 -1.22 -4.10 7.36
N VAL A 67 -0.09 -3.49 6.97
CA VAL A 67 0.57 -2.43 7.77
C VAL A 67 -0.32 -1.20 7.89
N MET A 68 -0.94 -0.74 6.80
CA MET A 68 -1.87 0.39 6.85
C MET A 68 -3.05 0.12 7.79
N ARG A 69 -3.64 -1.08 7.73
CA ARG A 69 -4.71 -1.49 8.66
C ARG A 69 -4.24 -1.41 10.11
N MET A 70 -3.06 -1.96 10.41
CA MET A 70 -2.49 -1.92 11.76
C MET A 70 -2.21 -0.48 12.24
N LEU A 71 -1.76 0.40 11.35
CA LEU A 71 -1.53 1.82 11.66
C LEU A 71 -2.85 2.54 11.97
N VAL A 72 -3.89 2.35 11.15
CA VAL A 72 -5.21 2.94 11.38
C VAL A 72 -5.79 2.47 12.71
N GLU A 73 -5.73 1.18 12.99
CA GLU A 73 -6.18 0.62 14.28
C GLU A 73 -5.37 1.15 15.47
N ALA A 74 -4.06 1.29 15.31
CA ALA A 74 -3.21 1.86 16.36
C ALA A 74 -3.53 3.34 16.61
N THR A 75 -3.76 4.13 15.57
CA THR A 75 -4.14 5.54 15.69
C THR A 75 -5.49 5.68 16.38
N ALA A 76 -6.49 4.91 15.95
CA ALA A 76 -7.82 4.93 16.58
C ALA A 76 -7.77 4.52 18.07
N ARG A 77 -6.91 3.56 18.43
CA ARG A 77 -6.67 3.21 19.84
C ARG A 77 -6.06 4.38 20.62
N ARG A 78 -5.04 5.04 20.07
CA ARG A 78 -4.39 6.20 20.71
C ARG A 78 -5.36 7.35 20.92
N GLU A 79 -6.16 7.68 19.90
CA GLU A 79 -7.20 8.71 20.02
C GLU A 79 -8.19 8.39 21.14
N LYS A 80 -8.56 7.11 21.28
CA LYS A 80 -9.43 6.65 22.37
C LYS A 80 -8.75 6.73 23.73
N GLU A 81 -7.48 6.38 23.85
CA GLU A 81 -6.69 6.52 25.08
C GLU A 81 -6.62 7.99 25.50
N GLU A 82 -6.37 8.90 24.57
CA GLU A 82 -6.33 10.34 24.81
C GLU A 82 -7.68 10.90 25.26
N MET A 83 -8.78 10.49 24.61
CA MET A 83 -10.14 10.88 25.04
C MET A 83 -10.48 10.42 26.46
N LEU A 84 -9.92 9.29 26.89
CA LEU A 84 -10.12 8.72 28.21
C LEU A 84 -9.06 9.18 29.22
N GLN A 85 -8.11 10.03 28.82
CA GLN A 85 -6.96 10.44 29.63
C GLN A 85 -6.13 9.25 30.17
N LEU A 86 -6.03 8.19 29.38
CA LEU A 86 -5.24 7.01 29.68
C LEU A 86 -3.82 7.14 29.11
N GLU A 87 -2.87 6.50 29.76
CA GLU A 87 -1.49 6.42 29.26
C GLU A 87 -1.42 5.64 27.93
N PRO A 88 -0.51 5.99 27.02
CA PRO A 88 -0.35 5.30 25.75
C PRO A 88 -0.13 3.79 25.93
N GLY A 89 -0.90 2.98 25.19
CA GLY A 89 -0.81 1.53 25.22
C GLY A 89 -1.72 0.85 26.23
N SER A 90 -2.43 1.59 27.08
CA SER A 90 -3.35 1.04 28.09
C SER A 90 -4.46 0.15 27.51
N LEU A 91 -4.84 0.34 26.24
CA LEU A 91 -5.87 -0.45 25.55
C LEU A 91 -5.30 -1.55 24.64
N SER A 92 -4.00 -1.86 24.78
CA SER A 92 -3.31 -2.84 23.93
C SER A 92 -3.26 -4.27 24.52
N HIS A 93 -3.86 -4.47 25.70
CA HIS A 93 -3.87 -5.72 26.46
C HIS A 93 -5.14 -6.54 26.26
#